data_AF-A0AAV5LZU6-F1
#
_entry.id   AF-A0AAV5LZU6-F1
#
_cell.length_a   1.000
_cell.length_b   1.000
_cell.length_c   1.000
_cell.angle_alpha   90.00
_cell.angle_beta   90.00
_cell.angle_gamma   90.00
#
_symmetry.space_group_name_H-M   'P 1'
#
loop_
_entity.id
_entity.type
_entity.pdbx_description
1 polymer ?
#
loop_
_entity_poly.entity_id
_entity_poly.type
_entity_poly.pdbx_seq_one_letter_code
_entity_poly.pdbx_strand_id
1 'polypeptide(L)'
;MEDMGTMGHVFSFGSKSFSWNSKKQDVVAQSIAKAEYLLAKAIANQVVWLIMVLEKLGSDQIEPCVLKIDNMSTITIVQNPM
;
A
#
# COMPACT_ATOMS: atom_id res chain seq x y z
N MET A 1 -5.13 22.19 -16.11
CA MET A 1 -3.82 21.55 -15.90
C MET A 1 -4.06 20.59 -14.76
N GLU A 2 -4.24 19.31 -15.07
CA GLU A 2 -4.55 18.30 -14.06
C GLU A 2 -3.26 17.98 -13.30
N ASP A 3 -3.22 18.30 -12.01
CA ASP A 3 -2.08 18.00 -11.16
C ASP A 3 -1.93 16.47 -11.04
N MET A 4 -0.96 15.90 -11.75
CA MET A 4 -0.54 14.51 -11.55
C MET A 4 -0.02 14.35 -10.13
N GLY A 5 -0.84 13.78 -9.25
CA GLY A 5 -0.48 13.46 -7.87
C GLY A 5 0.74 12.53 -7.80
N THR A 6 1.52 12.66 -6.74
CA THR A 6 2.59 11.70 -6.41
C THR A 6 2.08 10.79 -5.32
N MET A 7 2.21 9.48 -5.52
CA MET A 7 1.70 8.47 -4.60
C MET A 7 2.86 7.65 -4.04
N GLY A 8 2.96 7.55 -2.72
CA GLY A 8 4.07 6.87 -2.05
C GLY A 8 3.62 5.82 -1.05
N HIS A 9 4.51 4.89 -0.74
CA HIS A 9 4.33 3.94 0.35
C HIS A 9 5.64 3.67 1.07
N VAL A 10 5.54 3.29 2.34
CA VAL A 10 6.66 2.91 3.20
C VAL A 10 6.29 1.63 3.94
N PHE A 11 7.18 0.65 3.89
CA PHE A 11 7.11 -0.55 4.71
C PHE A 11 8.07 -0.44 5.90
N SER A 12 7.54 -0.75 7.08
CA SER A 12 8.29 -0.75 8.33
C SER A 12 8.09 -2.06 9.08
N PHE A 13 9.14 -2.52 9.73
CA PHE A 13 9.15 -3.66 10.63
C PHE A 13 9.63 -3.18 12.02
N GLY A 14 8.72 -3.22 13.00
CA GLY A 14 8.94 -2.55 14.29
C GLY A 14 9.16 -1.04 14.11
N SER A 15 10.25 -0.52 14.67
CA SER A 15 10.63 0.90 14.57
C SER A 15 11.46 1.25 13.32
N LYS A 16 11.74 0.29 12.43
CA LYS A 16 12.64 0.47 11.29
C LYS A 16 11.89 0.37 9.96
N SER A 17 12.09 1.35 9.09
CA SER A 17 11.66 1.28 7.69
C SER A 17 12.68 0.53 6.86
N PHE A 18 12.24 -0.42 6.03
CA PHE A 18 13.14 -1.24 5.21
C PHE A 18 12.85 -1.14 3.71
N SER A 19 11.69 -0.62 3.31
CA SER A 19 11.36 -0.38 1.90
C SER A 19 10.47 0.85 1.76
N TRP A 20 10.73 1.69 0.76
CA TRP A 20 9.87 2.80 0.40
C TRP A 20 9.88 2.98 -1.12
N ASN A 21 8.75 3.44 -1.65
CA ASN A 21 8.66 3.80 -3.06
C ASN A 21 7.75 5.03 -3.18
N SER A 22 8.09 5.92 -4.10
CA SER A 22 7.23 7.02 -4.51
C SER A 22 7.09 6.98 -6.02
N LYS A 23 5.85 6.82 -6.48
CA LYS A 23 5.50 6.76 -7.89
C LYS A 23 4.69 7.99 -8.24
N LYS A 24 5.23 8.80 -9.16
CA LYS A 24 4.47 9.84 -9.82
C LYS A 24 3.36 9.16 -10.63
N GLN A 25 2.12 9.62 -10.47
CA GLN A 25 0.97 8.98 -11.09
C GLN A 25 1.02 9.21 -12.61
N ASP A 26 1.51 8.19 -13.32
CA ASP A 26 1.65 8.17 -14.79
C ASP A 26 0.31 7.89 -15.49
N VAL A 27 -0.69 7.47 -14.71
CA VAL A 27 -2.03 7.20 -15.20
C VAL A 27 -2.77 8.53 -15.23
N VAL A 28 -3.21 8.93 -16.42
CA VAL A 28 -4.33 9.85 -16.63
C VAL A 28 -5.58 9.16 -16.08
N ALA A 29 -5.66 9.05 -14.75
CA ALA A 29 -6.67 8.27 -14.06
C ALA A 29 -7.85 9.16 -13.75
N GLN A 30 -9.04 8.74 -14.16
CA GLN A 30 -10.33 9.40 -13.92
C GLN A 30 -10.67 9.68 -12.43
N SER A 31 -9.79 9.38 -11.46
CA SER A 31 -9.87 9.83 -10.06
C SER A 31 -8.64 9.35 -9.27
N ILE A 32 -8.13 10.20 -8.35
CA ILE A 32 -7.05 9.90 -7.40
C ILE A 32 -7.38 8.65 -6.56
N ALA A 33 -8.65 8.52 -6.12
CA ALA A 33 -9.09 7.45 -5.24
C ALA A 33 -8.98 6.05 -5.87
N LYS A 34 -9.25 5.94 -7.18
CA LYS A 34 -9.10 4.66 -7.90
C LYS A 34 -7.64 4.25 -8.02
N ALA A 35 -6.76 5.22 -8.25
CA ALA A 35 -5.33 4.94 -8.39
C ALA A 35 -4.69 4.53 -7.06
N GLU A 36 -5.10 5.15 -5.96
CA GLU A 36 -4.69 4.73 -4.62
C GLU A 36 -5.30 3.40 -4.18
N TYR A 37 -6.53 3.07 -4.60
CA TYR A 37 -7.07 1.73 -4.40
C TYR A 37 -6.19 0.66 -5.08
N LEU A 38 -5.76 0.91 -6.33
CA LEU A 38 -4.86 0.01 -7.04
C LEU A 38 -3.50 -0.11 -6.35
N LEU A 39 -2.97 1.00 -5.80
CA LEU A 39 -1.76 0.96 -4.98
C LEU A 39 -1.98 0.14 -3.72
N ALA A 40 -3.06 0.36 -2.97
CA ALA A 40 -3.38 -0.38 -1.76
C ALA A 40 -3.45 -1.89 -2.03
N LYS A 41 -4.05 -2.31 -3.15
CA LYS A 41 -4.05 -3.69 -3.60
C LYS A 41 -2.64 -4.23 -3.90
N ALA A 42 -1.81 -3.45 -4.58
CA ALA A 42 -0.43 -3.83 -4.88
C ALA A 42 0.42 -3.96 -3.60
N ILE A 43 0.26 -3.03 -2.66
CA ILE A 43 0.90 -3.05 -1.34
C ILE A 43 0.46 -4.28 -0.56
N ALA A 44 -0.84 -4.59 -0.51
CA ALA A 44 -1.36 -5.77 0.17
C ALA A 44 -0.71 -7.06 -0.37
N ASN A 45 -0.57 -7.20 -1.69
CA ASN A 45 0.12 -8.34 -2.29
C ASN A 45 1.60 -8.41 -1.88
N GLN A 46 2.30 -7.26 -1.84
CA GLN A 46 3.70 -7.21 -1.39
C GLN A 46 3.84 -7.58 0.09
N VAL A 47 2.92 -7.11 0.95
CA VAL A 47 2.88 -7.49 2.37
C VAL A 47 2.70 -8.99 2.50
N VAL A 48 1.70 -9.59 1.85
CA VAL A 48 1.46 -11.04 1.93
C VAL A 48 2.68 -11.82 1.49
N TRP A 49 3.33 -11.41 0.39
CA TRP A 49 4.56 -12.05 -0.07
C TRP A 49 5.68 -11.93 0.97
N LEU A 50 5.84 -10.77 1.60
CA LEU A 50 6.86 -10.55 2.63
C LEU A 50 6.61 -11.41 3.88
N ILE A 51 5.35 -11.50 4.32
CA ILE A 51 4.93 -12.38 5.42
C ILE A 51 5.34 -13.82 5.12
N MET A 52 5.01 -14.34 3.93
CA MET A 52 5.39 -15.70 3.52
C MET A 52 6.92 -15.91 3.48
N VAL A 53 7.69 -14.90 3.07
CA VAL A 53 9.16 -14.96 3.08
C VAL A 53 9.69 -15.00 4.51
N LEU A 54 9.17 -14.16 5.40
CA LEU A 54 9.57 -14.11 6.81
C LEU A 54 9.22 -15.41 7.55
N GLU A 55 8.05 -16.00 7.26
CA GLU A 55 7.63 -17.32 7.74
C GLU A 55 8.66 -18.39 7.35
N LYS A 56 9.06 -18.41 6.07
CA LYS A 56 10.09 -19.35 5.58
C LYS A 56 11.46 -19.15 6.21
N LEU A 57 11.76 -17.95 6.69
CA LEU A 57 13.00 -17.63 7.40
C LEU A 57 12.94 -17.97 8.90
N GLY A 58 11.84 -18.53 9.39
CA GLY A 58 11.68 -18.96 10.79
C GLY A 58 11.12 -17.87 11.72
N SER A 59 10.35 -16.92 11.18
CA SER A 59 9.66 -15.92 12.00
C SER A 59 8.32 -16.48 12.49
N ASP A 60 8.27 -16.85 13.78
CA ASP A 60 7.09 -17.53 14.36
C ASP A 60 5.95 -16.60 14.80
N GLN A 61 6.16 -15.28 14.77
CA GLN A 61 5.13 -14.27 15.07
C GLN A 61 5.12 -13.20 13.99
N ILE A 62 4.25 -13.38 12.99
CA ILE A 62 3.95 -12.32 12.05
C ILE A 62 2.61 -11.71 12.41
N GLU A 63 2.67 -10.52 13.01
CA GLU A 63 1.48 -9.75 13.36
C GLU A 63 0.76 -9.24 12.09
N PRO A 64 -0.56 -8.99 12.17
CA PRO A 64 -1.31 -8.36 11.09
C PRO A 64 -0.66 -7.03 10.68
N CYS A 65 -0.33 -6.89 9.40
CA CYS A 65 0.22 -5.65 8.87
C CYS A 65 -0.88 -4.58 8.78
N VAL A 66 -0.66 -3.43 9.43
CA VAL A 66 -1.57 -2.29 9.37
C VAL A 66 -1.24 -1.43 8.16
N LEU A 67 -2.12 -1.44 7.16
CA LEU A 67 -2.04 -0.51 6.03
C LEU A 67 -2.64 0.84 6.41
N LYS A 68 -1.82 1.89 6.42
CA LYS A 68 -2.28 3.27 6.64
C LYS A 68 -2.38 3.99 5.29
N ILE A 69 -3.56 4.53 5.00
CA ILE A 69 -3.86 5.32 3.80
C ILE A 69 -4.28 6.71 4.29
N ASP A 70 -3.77 7.77 3.66
CA ASP A 70 -4.07 9.16 4.01
C ASP A 70 -5.34 9.68 3.33
N ASN A 71 -5.74 9.11 2.19
CA ASN A 71 -6.97 9.45 1.50
C ASN A 71 -8.19 8.67 2.00
N MET A 72 -9.12 9.40 2.61
CA MET A 72 -10.41 8.89 3.09
C MET A 72 -11.26 8.24 1.99
N SER A 73 -11.28 8.78 0.77
CA SER A 73 -12.05 8.19 -0.33
C SER A 73 -11.55 6.80 -0.70
N THR A 74 -10.23 6.60 -0.65
CA THR A 74 -9.62 5.30 -0.89
C THR A 74 -9.92 4.31 0.22
N ILE A 75 -9.89 4.76 1.49
CA ILE A 75 -10.29 3.92 2.63
C ILE A 75 -11.72 3.42 2.45
N THR A 76 -12.66 4.29 2.06
CA THR A 76 -14.06 3.90 1.83
C THR A 76 -14.20 2.84 0.74
N ILE A 77 -13.47 2.96 -0.37
CA ILE A 77 -13.48 1.97 -1.47
C ILE A 77 -12.87 0.64 -1.03
N VAL A 78 -11.80 0.67 -0.22
CA VAL A 78 -11.16 -0.55 0.29
C VAL A 78 -12.05 -1.29 1.30
N GLN A 79 -12.76 -0.55 2.16
CA GLN A 79 -13.65 -1.13 3.18
C GLN A 79 -14.98 -1.63 2.60
N ASN A 80 -15.44 -1.02 1.52
CA ASN A 80 -16.63 -1.44 0.80
C ASN A 80 -16.29 -1.62 -0.69
N PRO A 81 -15.68 -2.76 -1.06
CA PRO A 81 -15.43 -3.07 -2.45
C PRO A 81 -16.79 -3.23 -3.13
N MET A 82 -17.15 -2.25 -3.95
CA MET A 82 -18.34 -2.30 -4.82
C MET A 82 -18.30 -3.49 -5.76
#